data_AF-A0A2D4SNL3-F1
#
_entry.id   AF-A0A2D4SNL3-F1
#
_cell.length_a   1.000
_cell.length_b   1.000
_cell.length_c   1.000
_cell.angle_alpha   90.00
_cell.angle_beta   90.00
_cell.angle_gamma   90.00
#
_symmetry.space_group_name_H-M   'P 1'
#
loop_
_entity.id
_entity.type
_entity.pdbx_description
1 polymer ?
#
loop_
_entity_poly.entity_id
_entity_poly.type
_entity_poly.pdbx_seq_one_letter_code
_entity_poly.pdbx_strand_id
1 'polypeptide(L)'
;MTHKTLFGIAAILTSIGFVLQSIPTAGAYGPTISMGSNANFAIYYSSYQSGTVFTNTTSMTAIITDISVTSSTYGCTRRLSISNSTDQFSLTNVGSDSKVISLISGIKVPAGESLSTTGGTYCQDLSISGYYAHP
;
A
#
# COMPACT_ATOMS: atom_id res chain seq x y z
N MET A 1 -47.90 -43.66 -15.89
CA MET A 1 -47.42 -42.30 -15.55
C MET A 1 -47.85 -41.36 -16.65
N THR A 2 -48.50 -40.25 -16.30
CA THR A 2 -48.98 -39.25 -17.27
C THR A 2 -47.83 -38.33 -17.69
N HIS A 3 -47.78 -37.91 -18.95
CA HIS A 3 -46.71 -37.05 -19.51
C HIS A 3 -46.40 -35.81 -18.67
N LYS A 4 -47.41 -35.30 -17.93
CA LYS A 4 -47.28 -34.18 -16.98
C LYS A 4 -46.38 -34.49 -15.78
N THR A 5 -46.41 -35.72 -15.24
CA THR A 5 -45.54 -36.12 -14.12
C THR A 5 -44.10 -36.31 -14.57
N LEU A 6 -43.89 -36.77 -15.81
CA LEU A 6 -42.56 -36.91 -16.39
C LEU A 6 -41.89 -35.55 -16.63
N PHE A 7 -42.65 -34.57 -17.15
CA PHE A 7 -42.16 -33.21 -17.36
C PHE A 7 -41.78 -32.51 -16.05
N GLY A 8 -42.58 -32.70 -14.99
CA GLY A 8 -42.28 -32.13 -13.66
C GLY A 8 -40.97 -32.66 -13.07
N ILE A 9 -40.71 -33.96 -13.18
CA ILE A 9 -39.46 -34.57 -12.70
C ILE A 9 -38.27 -34.07 -13.53
N ALA A 10 -38.42 -33.95 -14.84
CA ALA A 10 -37.38 -33.43 -15.72
C ALA A 10 -36.99 -31.98 -15.37
N ALA A 11 -37.97 -31.11 -15.12
CA ALA A 11 -37.74 -29.71 -14.76
C ALA A 11 -36.99 -29.55 -13.42
N ILE A 12 -37.28 -30.40 -12.45
CA ILE A 12 -36.58 -30.40 -11.15
C ILE A 12 -35.12 -30.79 -11.35
N LEU A 13 -34.84 -31.84 -12.12
CA LEU A 13 -33.48 -32.31 -12.37
C LEU A 13 -32.63 -31.27 -13.13
N THR A 14 -33.20 -30.60 -14.13
CA THR A 14 -32.50 -29.52 -14.84
C THR A 14 -32.28 -28.29 -13.96
N SER A 15 -33.22 -27.93 -13.09
CA SER A 15 -33.02 -26.81 -12.15
C SER A 15 -31.91 -27.08 -11.14
N ILE A 16 -31.80 -28.31 -10.63
CA ILE A 16 -30.74 -28.69 -9.68
C ILE A 16 -29.39 -28.71 -10.40
N GLY A 17 -29.33 -29.26 -11.62
CA GLY A 17 -28.12 -29.25 -12.44
C GLY A 17 -27.64 -27.83 -12.77
N PHE A 18 -28.57 -26.92 -13.08
CA PHE A 18 -28.26 -25.51 -13.33
C PHE A 18 -27.74 -24.81 -12.07
N VAL A 19 -28.36 -25.03 -10.91
CA VAL A 19 -27.89 -24.46 -9.64
C VAL A 19 -26.48 -24.95 -9.31
N LEU A 20 -26.22 -26.26 -9.45
CA LEU A 20 -24.91 -26.83 -9.17
C LEU A 20 -23.81 -26.34 -10.14
N GLN A 21 -24.13 -26.10 -11.41
CA GLN A 21 -23.19 -25.46 -12.36
C GLN A 21 -23.03 -23.96 -12.14
N SER A 22 -24.03 -23.29 -11.58
CA SER A 22 -24.01 -21.85 -11.34
C SER A 22 -23.26 -21.45 -10.07
N ILE A 23 -22.85 -22.41 -9.24
CA ILE A 23 -21.91 -22.16 -8.15
C ILE A 23 -20.52 -22.11 -8.79
N PRO A 24 -19.92 -20.92 -8.99
CA PRO A 24 -18.54 -20.86 -9.44
C PRO A 24 -17.70 -21.65 -8.43
N THR A 25 -16.92 -22.61 -8.92
CA THR A 25 -15.85 -23.19 -8.12
C THR A 25 -14.96 -22.03 -7.69
N ALA A 26 -14.91 -21.76 -6.38
CA ALA A 26 -13.88 -20.92 -5.78
C ALA A 26 -12.53 -21.66 -5.85
N GLY A 27 -12.11 -22.02 -7.06
CA GLY A 27 -10.80 -22.55 -7.38
C GLY A 27 -9.94 -21.38 -7.78
N ALA A 28 -9.33 -20.71 -6.80
CA ALA A 28 -8.22 -19.81 -7.05
C ALA A 28 -7.01 -20.63 -7.52
N TYR A 29 -6.96 -20.94 -8.81
CA TYR A 29 -5.76 -21.44 -9.48
C TYR A 29 -5.54 -20.62 -10.76
N GLY A 30 -4.94 -19.46 -10.54
CA GLY A 30 -4.59 -18.41 -11.49
C GLY A 30 -3.86 -17.31 -10.71
N PRO A 31 -3.03 -16.47 -11.35
CA PRO A 31 -2.19 -15.51 -10.65
C PRO A 31 -3.04 -14.70 -9.66
N THR A 32 -2.59 -14.65 -8.42
CA THR A 32 -3.26 -14.01 -7.28
C THR A 32 -3.61 -12.56 -7.62
N ILE A 33 -4.76 -12.32 -8.23
CA ILE A 33 -5.32 -10.99 -8.38
C ILE A 33 -5.86 -10.62 -7.00
N SER A 34 -5.12 -9.76 -6.31
CA SER A 34 -5.51 -9.19 -5.02
C SER A 34 -6.85 -8.50 -5.17
N MET A 35 -7.94 -9.19 -4.80
CA MET A 35 -9.28 -8.60 -4.70
C MET A 35 -9.44 -7.71 -3.45
N GLY A 36 -8.39 -7.52 -2.67
CA GLY A 36 -8.29 -6.50 -1.64
C GLY A 36 -7.37 -5.38 -2.10
N SER A 37 -7.86 -4.15 -2.08
CA SER A 37 -6.97 -2.98 -2.12
C SER A 37 -6.12 -3.03 -0.85
N ASN A 38 -4.79 -3.02 -0.99
CA ASN A 38 -3.92 -2.84 0.17
C ASN A 38 -4.31 -1.53 0.86
N ALA A 39 -4.53 -1.57 2.18
CA ALA A 39 -4.88 -0.36 2.92
C ALA A 39 -3.83 0.73 2.68
N ASN A 40 -4.26 1.87 2.13
CA ASN A 40 -3.39 2.99 1.81
C ASN A 40 -3.32 3.98 2.98
N PHE A 41 -2.21 4.68 3.08
CA PHE A 41 -2.01 5.72 4.08
C PHE A 41 -1.26 6.92 3.48
N ALA A 42 -1.47 8.08 4.09
CA ALA A 42 -0.71 9.29 3.82
C ALA A 42 -0.41 9.99 5.14
N ILE A 43 0.82 10.44 5.32
CA ILE A 43 1.30 11.07 6.55
C ILE A 43 1.99 12.36 6.19
N TYR A 44 1.68 13.40 6.95
CA TYR A 44 2.28 14.70 6.85
C TYR A 44 3.14 14.98 8.07
N TYR A 45 4.39 15.33 7.85
CA TYR A 45 5.37 15.67 8.87
C TYR A 45 5.84 17.11 8.65
N SER A 46 5.32 18.00 9.48
CA SER A 46 5.63 19.43 9.45
C SER A 46 6.69 19.78 10.50
N SER A 47 7.95 19.53 10.14
CA SER A 47 9.07 19.95 10.97
C SER A 47 10.34 19.94 10.14
N TYR A 48 11.14 20.99 10.31
CA TYR A 48 12.49 21.11 9.77
C TYR A 48 13.52 20.28 10.55
N GLN A 49 13.13 19.79 11.73
CA GLN A 49 14.02 19.02 12.60
C GLN A 49 13.93 17.51 12.34
N SER A 50 14.98 16.82 12.79
CA SER A 50 15.03 15.37 12.84
C SER A 50 13.95 14.82 13.76
N GLY A 51 13.38 13.67 13.41
CA GLY A 51 12.34 13.04 14.20
C GLY A 51 11.71 11.83 13.51
N THR A 52 10.81 11.16 14.22
CA THR A 52 10.03 10.04 13.68
C THR A 52 8.93 10.57 12.79
N VAL A 53 8.92 10.15 11.53
CA VAL A 53 7.93 10.54 10.52
C VAL A 53 6.75 9.58 10.55
N PHE A 54 7.04 8.29 10.73
CA PHE A 54 6.04 7.23 10.72
C PHE A 54 6.50 6.07 11.60
N THR A 55 5.56 5.49 12.33
CA THR A 55 5.75 4.24 13.06
C THR A 55 4.78 3.21 12.52
N ASN A 56 5.30 2.07 12.07
CA ASN A 56 4.48 0.98 11.63
C ASN A 56 3.99 0.16 12.84
N THR A 57 2.85 0.54 13.38
CA THR A 57 2.21 -0.15 14.52
C THR A 57 1.42 -1.40 14.10
N THR A 58 1.44 -1.76 12.83
CA THR A 58 0.71 -2.93 12.30
C THR A 58 1.61 -4.17 12.29
N SER A 59 1.00 -5.34 12.12
CA SER A 59 1.71 -6.61 11.90
C SER A 59 2.17 -6.81 10.45
N MET A 60 1.88 -5.88 9.55
CA MET A 60 2.20 -5.97 8.12
C MET A 60 3.39 -5.08 7.77
N THR A 61 4.07 -5.34 6.66
CA THR A 61 5.12 -4.43 6.15
C THR A 61 4.47 -3.26 5.43
N ALA A 62 4.81 -2.03 5.81
CA ALA A 62 4.40 -0.84 5.07
C ALA A 62 5.36 -0.57 3.91
N ILE A 63 4.82 -0.23 2.75
CA ILE A 63 5.55 0.11 1.53
C ILE A 63 5.27 1.57 1.21
N ILE A 64 6.26 2.44 1.35
CA ILE A 64 6.15 3.86 1.00
C ILE A 64 6.45 4.01 -0.49
N THR A 65 5.47 4.50 -1.24
CA THR A 65 5.55 4.66 -2.70
C THR A 65 5.83 6.10 -3.10
N ASP A 66 5.34 7.07 -2.34
CA ASP A 66 5.49 8.48 -2.72
C ASP A 66 5.99 9.29 -1.54
N ILE A 67 6.88 10.22 -1.85
CA ILE A 67 7.50 11.10 -0.88
C ILE A 67 7.48 12.51 -1.45
N SER A 68 6.92 13.46 -0.71
CA SER A 68 7.05 14.88 -1.05
C SER A 68 7.92 15.61 -0.05
N VAL A 69 8.84 16.43 -0.56
CA VAL A 69 9.68 17.30 0.25
C VAL A 69 9.47 18.74 -0.19
N THR A 70 9.13 19.60 0.77
CA THR A 70 9.00 21.05 0.57
C THR A 70 10.23 21.76 1.12
N SER A 71 10.73 22.72 0.35
CA SER A 71 11.86 23.58 0.72
C SER A 71 11.43 25.04 0.57
N SER A 72 11.83 25.91 1.48
CA SER A 72 11.60 27.36 1.30
C SER A 72 12.68 28.06 0.50
N THR A 73 13.81 27.38 0.28
CA THR A 73 15.00 27.96 -0.33
C THR A 73 15.70 26.92 -1.20
N TYR A 74 16.66 27.35 -2.02
CA TYR A 74 17.42 26.44 -2.86
C TYR A 74 18.27 25.48 -2.03
N GLY A 75 18.12 24.18 -2.26
CA GLY A 75 18.93 23.15 -1.63
C GLY A 75 18.42 22.73 -0.25
N CYS A 76 17.60 21.68 -0.23
CA CYS A 76 17.23 20.94 0.97
C CYS A 76 17.61 19.47 0.77
N THR A 77 18.31 18.89 1.74
CA THR A 77 18.62 17.45 1.75
C THR A 77 18.09 16.81 3.01
N ARG A 78 17.08 15.94 2.90
CA ARG A 78 16.62 15.09 4.00
C ARG A 78 17.22 13.71 3.90
N ARG A 79 17.59 13.13 5.03
CA ARG A 79 17.88 11.70 5.13
C ARG A 79 16.72 11.00 5.78
N LEU A 80 16.34 9.85 5.24
CA LEU A 80 15.39 8.92 5.85
C LEU A 80 16.13 7.67 6.29
N SER A 81 15.78 7.16 7.45
CA SER A 81 16.30 5.90 7.99
C SER A 81 15.16 5.10 8.62
N ILE A 82 15.31 3.78 8.59
CA ILE A 82 14.39 2.86 9.25
C ILE A 82 15.07 2.41 10.54
N SER A 83 14.33 2.35 11.65
CA SER A 83 14.86 1.77 12.89
C SER A 83 15.32 0.33 12.66
N ASN A 84 16.38 -0.07 13.37
CA ASN A 84 17.01 -1.40 13.24
C ASN A 84 17.49 -1.77 11.81
N SER A 85 17.53 -0.82 10.88
CA SER A 85 18.13 -0.99 9.55
C SER A 85 19.35 -0.09 9.39
N THR A 86 20.32 -0.55 8.60
CA THR A 86 21.44 0.27 8.14
C THR A 86 21.09 1.10 6.90
N ASP A 87 19.94 0.83 6.28
CA ASP A 87 19.52 1.50 5.05
C ASP A 87 19.19 2.96 5.31
N GLN A 88 19.75 3.84 4.48
CA GLN A 88 19.48 5.26 4.50
C GLN A 88 19.17 5.76 3.09
N PHE A 89 18.18 6.64 2.99
CA PHE A 89 17.75 7.25 1.74
C PHE A 89 17.97 8.75 1.83
N SER A 90 18.69 9.31 0.85
CA SER A 90 18.91 10.76 0.78
C SER A 90 17.99 11.37 -0.27
N LEU A 91 17.21 12.36 0.15
CA LEU A 91 16.26 13.09 -0.68
C LEU A 91 16.76 14.52 -0.82
N THR A 92 17.16 14.89 -2.02
CA THR A 92 17.68 16.24 -2.29
C THR A 92 16.69 17.01 -3.16
N ASN A 93 16.07 18.04 -2.59
CA ASN A 93 15.30 19.03 -3.33
C ASN A 93 16.22 20.20 -3.69
N VAL A 94 16.49 20.34 -4.99
CA VAL A 94 17.34 21.40 -5.53
C VAL A 94 16.58 22.69 -5.86
N GLY A 95 15.28 22.79 -5.57
CA GLY A 95 14.48 24.00 -5.80
C GLY A 95 13.87 24.56 -4.51
N SER A 96 13.15 25.67 -4.65
CA SER A 96 12.35 26.31 -3.58
C SER A 96 10.88 25.90 -3.57
N ASP A 97 10.54 24.83 -4.29
CA ASP A 97 9.15 24.35 -4.45
C ASP A 97 8.99 22.96 -3.84
N SER A 98 7.76 22.54 -3.60
CA SER A 98 7.46 21.13 -3.27
C SER A 98 7.81 20.23 -4.45
N LYS A 99 8.54 19.14 -4.16
CA LYS A 99 8.82 18.07 -5.12
C LYS A 99 8.22 16.77 -4.62
N VAL A 100 7.62 16.01 -5.53
CA VAL A 100 7.09 14.66 -5.27
C VAL A 100 8.00 13.66 -5.99
N ILE A 101 8.38 12.61 -5.28
CA ILE A 101 9.19 11.51 -5.77
C ILE A 101 8.35 10.26 -5.63
N SER A 102 8.03 9.62 -6.75
CA SER A 102 7.38 8.32 -6.79
C SER A 102 8.43 7.23 -6.95
N LEU A 103 8.37 6.22 -6.08
CA LEU A 103 9.33 5.13 -5.96
C LEU A 103 8.75 3.85 -6.55
N ILE A 104 9.45 3.27 -7.53
CA ILE A 104 8.99 2.06 -8.23
C ILE A 104 8.98 0.84 -7.29
N SER A 105 10.01 0.66 -6.46
CA SER A 105 10.11 -0.45 -5.51
C SER A 105 9.59 -0.13 -4.12
N GLY A 106 9.34 1.15 -3.85
CA GLY A 106 9.03 1.71 -2.54
C GLY A 106 10.15 1.55 -1.48
N ILE A 107 9.93 2.18 -0.32
CA ILE A 107 10.72 1.94 0.89
C ILE A 107 9.92 1.00 1.80
N LYS A 108 10.52 -0.12 2.19
CA LYS A 108 9.89 -1.11 3.06
C LYS A 108 10.14 -0.74 4.51
N VAL A 109 9.08 -0.53 5.28
CA VAL A 109 9.13 -0.34 6.73
C VAL A 109 8.51 -1.57 7.40
N PRO A 110 9.33 -2.49 7.95
CA PRO A 110 8.83 -3.71 8.59
C PRO A 110 7.86 -3.43 9.74
N ALA A 111 7.12 -4.47 10.14
CA ALA A 111 6.21 -4.39 11.27
C ALA A 111 6.97 -4.01 12.56
N GLY A 112 6.44 -3.06 13.32
CA GLY A 112 7.06 -2.55 14.56
C GLY A 112 8.19 -1.55 14.36
N GLU A 113 8.66 -1.35 13.13
CA GLU A 113 9.74 -0.39 12.83
C GLU A 113 9.19 1.02 12.54
N SER A 114 10.07 2.01 12.67
CA SER A 114 9.76 3.43 12.44
C SER A 114 10.65 4.01 11.36
N LEU A 115 10.04 4.79 10.47
CA LEU A 115 10.76 5.67 9.56
C LEU A 115 11.04 7.00 10.26
N SER A 116 12.31 7.35 10.35
CA SER A 116 12.76 8.63 10.89
C SER A 116 13.42 9.46 9.81
N THR A 117 13.41 10.78 10.00
CA THR A 117 14.13 11.72 9.16
C THR A 117 15.18 12.45 9.95
N THR A 118 16.30 12.75 9.32
CA THR A 118 17.25 13.77 9.79
C THR A 118 17.05 15.01 8.96
N GLY A 119 16.72 16.11 9.63
CA GLY A 119 16.43 17.40 9.01
C GLY A 119 17.66 17.95 8.29
N GLY A 120 17.43 18.55 7.11
CA GLY A 120 18.42 19.33 6.39
C GLY A 120 18.13 20.82 6.52
N THR A 121 19.15 21.65 6.40
CA THR A 121 18.99 23.10 6.35
C THR A 121 17.97 23.47 5.26
N TYR A 122 17.02 24.35 5.57
CA TYR A 122 15.95 24.85 4.68
C TYR A 122 14.82 23.87 4.30
N CYS A 123 14.86 22.63 4.79
CA CYS A 123 13.76 21.68 4.61
C CYS A 123 12.58 22.04 5.51
N GLN A 124 11.37 22.18 4.97
CA GLN A 124 10.18 22.51 5.77
C GLN A 124 9.34 21.28 6.08
N ASP A 125 8.64 20.78 5.08
CA ASP A 125 7.66 19.72 5.24
C ASP A 125 8.08 18.47 4.47
N LEU A 126 7.69 17.32 5.02
CA LEU A 126 7.82 16.01 4.40
C LEU A 126 6.44 15.36 4.45
N SER A 127 5.97 14.85 3.32
CA SER A 127 4.86 13.91 3.32
C SER A 127 5.26 12.60 2.69
N ILE A 128 4.65 11.53 3.16
CA ILE A 128 4.84 10.18 2.63
C ILE A 128 3.47 9.55 2.41
N SER A 129 3.34 8.74 1.37
CA SER A 129 2.19 7.87 1.18
C SER A 129 2.62 6.50 0.71
N GLY A 130 1.76 5.53 0.98
CA GLY A 130 2.08 4.14 0.74
C GLY A 130 0.90 3.22 1.05
N TYR A 131 1.21 1.94 1.15
CA TYR A 131 0.25 0.90 1.44
C TYR A 131 0.85 -0.20 2.32
N TYR A 132 0.02 -0.97 3.00
CA TYR A 132 0.45 -2.16 3.73
C TYR A 132 0.48 -3.37 2.79
N ALA A 133 1.63 -4.03 2.64
CA ALA A 133 1.75 -5.24 1.85
C ALA A 133 1.05 -6.40 2.56
N HIS A 134 0.12 -7.06 1.86
CA HIS A 134 -0.41 -8.35 2.30
C HIS A 134 0.68 -9.43 2.28
N PRO A 135 0.67 -10.35 3.26
CA PRO A 135 1.57 -11.50 3.28
C PRO A 135 1.33 -12.47 2.12
#